data_AF-A0A497L449-F1
#
_entry.id   AF-A0A497L449-F1
#
_cell.length_a   1.000
_cell.length_b   1.000
_cell.length_c   1.000
_cell.angle_alpha   90.00
_cell.angle_beta   90.00
_cell.angle_gamma   90.00
#
_symmetry.space_group_name_H-M   'P 1'
#
loop_
_entity.id
_entity.type
_entity.pdbx_description
1 polymer ?
#
loop_
_entity_poly.entity_id
_entity_poly.type
_entity_poly.pdbx_seq_one_letter_code
_entity_poly.pdbx_strand_id
1 'polypeptide(L)'
;MIVLFSLIFMFGYFIWAFAPFLGPAITAWITPELSEWAFKLPVVVAVYAILVIILWIGYTMATTPPPMPLERPLEIEREEASGIDEDKKEQ
;
A
#
# COMPACT_ATOMS: atom_id res chain seq x y z
N MET A 1 -12.68 -2.45 -26.51
CA MET A 1 -12.51 -3.79 -25.90
C MET A 1 -12.37 -3.73 -24.37
N ILE A 2 -11.49 -2.89 -23.80
CA ILE A 2 -11.31 -2.77 -22.34
C ILE A 2 -12.62 -2.47 -21.56
N VAL A 3 -13.46 -1.57 -22.09
CA VAL A 3 -14.75 -1.20 -21.47
C VAL A 3 -15.73 -2.37 -21.46
N LEU A 4 -15.76 -3.17 -22.54
CA LEU A 4 -16.64 -4.33 -22.62
C LEU A 4 -16.27 -5.38 -21.57
N PHE A 5 -14.97 -5.64 -21.40
CA PHE A 5 -14.47 -6.53 -20.35
C PHE A 5 -14.84 -6.02 -18.96
N SER A 6 -14.64 -4.74 -18.68
CA SER A 6 -15.01 -4.15 -17.38
C SER A 6 -16.50 -4.30 -17.09
N LEU A 7 -17.37 -4.08 -18.08
CA LEU A 7 -18.82 -4.28 -17.92
C LEU A 7 -19.15 -5.73 -17.61
N ILE A 8 -18.57 -6.70 -18.33
CA ILE A 8 -18.80 -8.13 -18.10
C ILE A 8 -18.38 -8.51 -16.67
N PHE A 9 -17.23 -8.06 -16.20
CA PHE A 9 -16.78 -8.31 -14.83
C PHE A 9 -17.71 -7.67 -13.80
N MET A 10 -18.20 -6.45 -14.05
CA MET A 10 -19.16 -5.77 -13.18
C MET A 10 -20.47 -6.54 -13.07
N PHE A 11 -21.04 -6.98 -14.19
CA PHE A 11 -22.25 -7.79 -14.21
C PHE A 11 -22.03 -9.17 -13.55
N GLY A 12 -20.90 -9.82 -13.83
CA GLY A 12 -20.55 -11.10 -13.21
C GLY A 12 -20.44 -11.00 -11.70
N TYR A 13 -19.76 -9.97 -11.19
CA TYR A 13 -19.66 -9.72 -9.75
C TYR A 13 -21.02 -9.41 -9.12
N PHE A 14 -21.85 -8.60 -9.78
CA PHE A 14 -23.20 -8.28 -9.30
C PHE A 14 -24.07 -9.54 -9.20
N ILE A 15 -24.07 -10.40 -10.22
CA ILE A 15 -24.79 -11.67 -10.21
C ILE A 15 -24.28 -12.59 -9.10
N TRP A 16 -22.96 -12.64 -8.89
CA TRP A 16 -22.36 -13.46 -7.84
C TRP A 16 -22.71 -12.97 -6.42
N ALA A 17 -22.70 -11.66 -6.18
CA ALA A 17 -23.02 -11.05 -4.89
C ALA A 17 -24.52 -11.07 -4.55
N PHE A 18 -25.40 -11.09 -5.55
CA PHE A 18 -26.86 -11.10 -5.36
C PHE A 18 -27.53 -12.43 -5.75
N ALA A 19 -26.76 -13.49 -6.03
CA ALA A 19 -27.26 -14.79 -6.47
C ALA A 19 -28.46 -15.32 -5.64
N PRO A 20 -28.49 -15.20 -4.29
CA PRO A 20 -29.65 -15.60 -3.48
C PRO A 20 -30.96 -14.88 -3.82
N PHE A 21 -30.88 -13.65 -4.32
CA PHE A 21 -32.02 -12.80 -4.65
C PHE A 21 -32.52 -12.99 -6.10
N LEU A 22 -31.68 -13.54 -6.99
CA LEU A 22 -32.01 -13.71 -8.41
C LEU A 22 -32.89 -14.95 -8.70
N GLY A 23 -33.15 -15.77 -7.70
CA GLY A 23 -34.12 -16.87 -7.76
C GLY A 23 -33.50 -18.28 -7.90
N PRO A 24 -34.36 -19.32 -7.90
CA PRO A 24 -33.94 -20.72 -7.69
C PRO A 24 -33.03 -21.27 -8.80
N ALA A 25 -33.16 -20.76 -10.02
CA ALA A 25 -32.33 -21.18 -11.15
C ALA A 25 -30.87 -20.72 -11.01
N ILE A 26 -30.60 -19.59 -10.34
CA ILE A 26 -29.24 -19.08 -10.13
C ILE A 26 -28.65 -19.68 -8.85
N THR A 27 -29.46 -19.83 -7.79
CA THR A 27 -29.02 -20.42 -6.52
C THR A 27 -28.70 -21.91 -6.61
N ALA A 28 -29.22 -22.60 -7.62
CA ALA A 28 -28.85 -23.99 -7.90
C ALA A 28 -27.39 -24.14 -8.36
N TRP A 29 -26.81 -23.09 -8.96
CA TRP A 29 -25.42 -23.07 -9.42
C TRP A 29 -24.50 -22.31 -8.47
N ILE A 30 -25.00 -21.24 -7.86
CA ILE A 30 -24.28 -20.44 -6.85
C ILE A 30 -24.96 -20.64 -5.50
N THR A 31 -24.31 -21.39 -4.63
CA THR A 31 -24.80 -21.59 -3.26
C THR A 31 -24.80 -20.26 -2.50
N PRO A 32 -25.73 -20.06 -1.55
CA PRO A 32 -25.76 -18.86 -0.71
C PRO A 32 -24.43 -18.61 0.01
N GLU A 33 -23.77 -19.68 0.46
CA GLU A 33 -22.45 -19.60 1.10
C GLU A 33 -21.41 -18.98 0.16
N LEU A 34 -21.40 -19.37 -1.12
CA LEU A 34 -20.46 -18.84 -2.11
C LEU A 34 -20.74 -17.36 -2.43
N SER A 35 -21.99 -16.91 -2.32
CA SER A 35 -22.35 -15.50 -2.50
C SER A 35 -21.85 -14.63 -1.35
N GLU A 36 -21.86 -15.13 -0.10
CA GLU A 36 -21.29 -14.41 1.04
C GLU A 36 -19.78 -14.16 0.88
N TRP A 37 -19.08 -15.07 0.20
CA TRP A 37 -17.65 -14.89 -0.11
C TRP A 37 -17.38 -13.67 -0.99
N ALA A 38 -18.37 -13.16 -1.73
CA ALA A 38 -18.24 -11.92 -2.49
C ALA A 38 -17.93 -10.70 -1.61
N PHE A 39 -18.47 -10.67 -0.40
CA PHE A 39 -18.19 -9.61 0.57
C PHE A 39 -17.00 -9.95 1.46
N LYS A 40 -16.80 -11.23 1.82
CA LYS A 40 -15.68 -11.64 2.67
C LYS A 40 -14.33 -11.45 1.97
N LEU A 41 -14.24 -11.77 0.69
CA LEU A 41 -12.99 -11.69 -0.08
C LEU A 41 -12.36 -10.28 -0.08
N PRO A 42 -13.08 -9.20 -0.44
CA PRO A 42 -12.50 -7.85 -0.41
C PRO A 42 -12.09 -7.42 1.00
N VAL A 43 -12.84 -7.83 2.03
CA VAL A 43 -12.47 -7.57 3.44
C VAL A 43 -11.17 -8.29 3.80
N VAL A 44 -11.03 -9.57 3.47
CA VAL A 44 -9.81 -10.34 3.71
C VAL A 44 -8.62 -9.70 2.99
N VAL A 45 -8.78 -9.30 1.72
CA VAL A 45 -7.73 -8.63 0.95
C VAL A 45 -7.31 -7.32 1.64
N ALA A 46 -8.25 -6.52 2.14
CA ALA A 46 -7.95 -5.29 2.87
C ALA A 46 -7.16 -5.57 4.17
N VAL A 47 -7.54 -6.59 4.94
CA VAL A 47 -6.79 -6.98 6.15
C VAL A 47 -5.37 -7.43 5.79
N TYR A 48 -5.21 -8.27 4.77
CA TYR A 48 -3.90 -8.71 4.31
C TYR A 48 -3.03 -7.55 3.82
N ALA A 49 -3.61 -6.56 3.14
CA ALA A 49 -2.88 -5.37 2.72
C ALA A 49 -2.29 -4.62 3.93
N ILE A 50 -3.05 -4.47 5.01
CA ILE A 50 -2.56 -3.85 6.26
C ILE A 50 -1.47 -4.72 6.90
N LEU A 51 -1.66 -6.03 6.99
CA LEU A 51 -0.66 -6.95 7.54
C LEU A 51 0.65 -6.92 6.74
N VAL A 52 0.57 -6.82 5.42
CA VAL A 52 1.74 -6.66 4.54
C VAL A 52 2.46 -5.34 4.84
N ILE A 53 1.74 -4.24 5.06
CA ILE A 53 2.36 -2.96 5.44
C ILE A 53 3.10 -3.08 6.78
N ILE A 54 2.48 -3.71 7.78
CA ILE A 54 3.12 -3.91 9.10
C ILE A 54 4.37 -4.78 8.95
N LEU A 55 4.28 -5.88 8.20
CA LEU A 55 5.41 -6.77 7.91
C LEU A 55 6.53 -6.01 7.19
N TRP A 56 6.19 -5.16 6.22
CA TRP A 56 7.15 -4.34 5.49
C TRP A 56 7.87 -3.35 6.41
N ILE A 57 7.15 -2.65 7.27
CA ILE A 57 7.75 -1.72 8.24
C ILE A 57 8.69 -2.48 9.19
N GLY A 58 8.22 -3.61 9.73
CA GLY A 58 9.04 -4.47 10.58
C GLY A 58 10.32 -4.95 9.89
N TYR A 59 10.23 -5.31 8.60
CA TYR A 59 11.38 -5.66 7.78
C TYR A 59 12.37 -4.49 7.66
N THR A 60 11.89 -3.28 7.34
CA THR A 60 12.77 -2.11 7.19
C THR A 60 13.54 -1.78 8.49
N MET A 61 12.88 -1.86 9.64
CA MET A 61 13.50 -1.61 10.96
C MET A 61 14.55 -2.67 11.33
N ALA A 62 14.32 -3.94 10.98
CA ALA A 62 15.30 -5.00 11.22
C ALA A 62 16.55 -4.83 10.33
N THR A 63 16.39 -4.20 9.16
CA THR A 63 17.45 -3.97 8.18
C THR A 63 18.15 -2.62 8.32
N THR A 64 17.77 -1.74 9.26
CA THR A 64 18.51 -0.50 9.53
C THR A 64 19.69 -0.80 10.47
N PRO A 65 20.95 -0.84 9.97
CA PRO A 65 22.11 -0.87 10.84
C PRO A 65 22.17 0.40 11.69
N PRO A 66 22.64 0.31 12.94
CA PRO A 66 22.68 1.44 13.85
C PRO A 66 23.37 2.64 13.19
N PRO A 67 22.77 3.84 13.27
CA PRO A 67 23.32 5.04 12.65
C PRO A 67 24.74 5.30 13.19
N MET A 68 25.69 5.56 12.29
CA MET A 68 27.08 5.87 12.66
C MET A 68 27.11 7.06 13.63
N PRO A 69 27.94 7.02 14.68
CA PRO A 69 28.10 8.13 15.61
C PRO A 69 28.53 9.39 14.84
N LEU A 70 27.78 10.46 15.07
CA LEU A 70 28.01 11.79 14.49
C LEU A 70 29.29 12.40 15.08
N GLU A 71 30.45 12.07 14.53
CA GLU A 71 31.74 12.72 14.87
C GLU A 71 32.01 13.99 14.04
N ARG A 72 31.11 14.42 13.14
CA ARG A 72 31.34 15.55 12.22
C ARG A 72 30.39 16.78 12.25
N PRO A 73 29.64 17.11 13.32
CA PRO A 73 28.90 18.39 13.35
C PRO A 73 29.82 19.62 13.24
N LEU A 74 31.09 19.53 13.64
CA LEU A 74 31.99 20.68 13.76
C LEU A 74 32.78 21.06 12.49
N GLU A 75 32.89 20.18 11.49
CA GLU A 75 33.68 20.48 10.28
C GLU A 75 32.90 21.31 9.24
N ILE A 76 31.60 21.03 9.06
CA ILE A 76 30.76 21.71 8.04
C ILE A 76 30.50 23.17 8.43
N GLU A 77 30.23 23.42 9.72
CA GLU A 77 30.02 24.79 10.24
C GLU A 77 31.32 25.63 10.21
N ARG A 78 32.48 24.97 10.24
CA ARG A 78 33.79 25.64 10.18
C ARG A 78 34.18 26.04 8.76
N GLU A 79 33.85 25.21 7.77
CA GLU A 79 34.08 25.53 6.35
C GLU A 79 33.22 26.71 5.88
N GLU A 80 31.94 26.76 6.27
CA GLU A 80 31.05 27.90 5.96
C GLU A 80 31.52 29.20 6.63
N ALA A 81 31.99 29.15 7.87
CA ALA A 81 32.52 30.33 8.57
C ALA A 81 33.83 30.86 7.96
N SER A 82 34.70 29.99 7.44
CA SER A 82 35.96 30.40 6.80
C SER A 82 35.77 31.02 5.41
N GLY A 83 34.80 30.56 4.62
CA GLY A 83 34.53 31.12 3.29
C GLY A 83 33.93 32.53 3.33
N ILE A 84 33.20 32.88 4.39
CA ILE A 84 32.54 34.19 4.54
C ILE A 84 33.54 35.29 4.97
N ASP A 85 34.62 34.95 5.67
CA ASP A 85 35.64 35.93 6.13
C ASP A 85 36.62 36.31 5.01
N GLU A 86 36.87 35.41 4.05
CA GLU A 86 37.74 35.68 2.89
C GLU A 86 37.05 36.59 1.86
N ASP A 87 35.77 36.40 1.57
CA ASP A 87 35.00 37.23 0.63
C ASP A 87 34.85 38.69 1.10
N LYS A 88 34.85 38.93 2.42
CA LYS A 88 34.80 40.28 3.01
C LYS A 88 36.14 41.02 3.03
N LYS A 89 37.27 40.35 2.80
CA LYS A 89 38.60 40.99 2.77
C LYS A 89 39.06 41.35 1.36
N GLU A 90 38.42 40.81 0.33
CA GLU A 90 38.72 41.09 -1.08
C GLU A 90 37.79 42.15 -1.73
N GLN A 91 36.82 42.70 -0.99
CA GLN A 91 35.99 43.84 -1.41
C GLN A 91 36.33 45.16 -0.71
#